data_AF-A0AAV4HBZ4-F1
#
_entry.id   AF-A0AAV4HBZ4-F1
#
_cell.length_a   1.000
_cell.length_b   1.000
_cell.length_c   1.000
_cell.angle_alpha   90.00
_cell.angle_beta   90.00
_cell.angle_gamma   90.00
#
_symmetry.space_group_name_H-M   'P 1'
#
loop_
_entity.id
_entity.type
_entity.pdbx_description
1 polymer ?
#
loop_
_entity_poly.entity_id
_entity_poly.type
_entity_poly.pdbx_seq_one_letter_code
_entity_poly.pdbx_strand_id
1 'polypeptide(L)'
;MVLEINISKEKPALAGALVGEVLAAQGHAVKWNLGNSNLVKANNEIAFTASSSIVRYVARCFPTSILYGADVLQRAEIDHWLNFAYGRLACNINYNEAIEYLDKVLRPATYIVGTSLSIADLCLWEILHSSSQIQTLLASSDAPTNVARYYNFLTAQKSFAPIVAKFPAAAKSKEVKTRSSDTTFKKDEGKFVDLPGAEMGKVVVRFPPEASGYLHVGHAKAALLNQYYRDCFKGQLIMRFDDTNPAKENAEFEKVILEDIAMLGIKRQSQLKLL
;
A
#
# COMPACT_ATOMS: atom_id res chain seq x y z
N MET A 1 -22.98 4.09 27.12
CA MET A 1 -23.03 4.45 25.69
C MET A 1 -22.13 3.47 24.96
N VAL A 2 -22.63 2.76 23.94
CA VAL A 2 -21.86 1.75 23.20
C VAL A 2 -21.10 2.45 22.07
N LEU A 3 -19.80 2.18 21.94
CA LEU A 3 -19.01 2.68 20.82
C LEU A 3 -19.25 1.82 19.58
N GLU A 4 -19.65 2.44 18.48
CA GLU A 4 -19.95 1.74 17.22
C GLU A 4 -18.86 1.97 16.17
N ILE A 5 -18.37 0.88 15.59
CA ILE A 5 -17.38 0.88 14.51
C ILE A 5 -18.06 0.37 13.23
N ASN A 6 -18.03 1.15 12.16
CA ASN A 6 -18.52 0.73 10.85
C ASN A 6 -17.35 0.22 10.01
N ILE A 7 -17.51 -0.96 9.39
CA ILE A 7 -16.50 -1.62 8.56
C ILE A 7 -17.07 -1.80 7.16
N SER A 8 -16.33 -1.30 6.16
CA SER A 8 -16.68 -1.42 4.75
C SER A 8 -16.67 -2.87 4.29
N LYS A 9 -17.65 -3.25 3.46
CA LYS A 9 -17.68 -4.56 2.79
C LYS A 9 -16.61 -4.72 1.71
N GLU A 10 -16.23 -3.64 1.03
CA GLU A 10 -15.34 -3.69 -0.14
C GLU A 10 -13.87 -3.68 0.27
N LYS A 11 -13.49 -2.76 1.16
CA LYS A 11 -12.14 -2.62 1.70
C LYS A 11 -12.20 -2.58 3.22
N PRO A 12 -12.39 -3.74 3.87
CA PRO A 12 -12.63 -3.80 5.31
C PRO A 12 -11.39 -3.39 6.11
N ALA A 13 -11.57 -2.49 7.07
CA ALA A 13 -10.56 -2.20 8.10
C ALA A 13 -10.52 -3.32 9.16
N LEU A 14 -9.86 -4.45 8.87
CA LEU A 14 -9.92 -5.65 9.72
C LEU A 14 -9.40 -5.43 11.14
N ALA A 15 -8.34 -4.63 11.34
CA ALA A 15 -7.87 -4.30 12.69
C ALA A 15 -8.92 -3.50 13.47
N GLY A 16 -9.72 -2.68 12.79
CA GLY A 16 -10.86 -1.97 13.40
C GLY A 16 -11.97 -2.92 13.86
N ALA A 17 -12.25 -3.97 13.10
CA ALA A 17 -13.18 -5.01 13.53
C ALA A 17 -12.61 -5.83 14.70
N LEU A 18 -11.34 -6.22 14.62
CA LEU A 18 -10.64 -7.02 15.64
C LEU A 18 -10.54 -6.29 16.97
N VAL A 19 -10.20 -4.99 16.97
CA VAL A 19 -10.12 -4.24 18.24
C VAL A 19 -11.50 -4.18 18.91
N GLY A 20 -12.58 -4.12 18.12
CA GLY A 20 -13.95 -4.23 18.61
C GLY A 20 -14.24 -5.59 19.24
N GLU A 21 -13.89 -6.69 18.58
CA GLU A 21 -14.06 -8.05 19.10
C GLU A 21 -13.24 -8.31 20.39
N VAL A 22 -11.99 -7.85 20.42
CA VAL A 22 -11.12 -8.01 21.59
C VAL A 22 -11.67 -7.24 22.79
N LEU A 23 -12.09 -5.99 22.58
CA LEU A 23 -12.69 -5.17 23.64
C LEU A 23 -14.03 -5.73 24.11
N ALA A 24 -14.87 -6.20 23.20
CA ALA A 24 -16.14 -6.84 23.54
C ALA A 24 -15.92 -8.11 24.37
N ALA A 25 -14.91 -8.92 24.03
CA ALA A 25 -14.53 -10.11 24.81
C ALA A 25 -14.00 -9.77 26.22
N GLN A 26 -13.44 -8.57 26.40
CA GLN A 26 -13.04 -8.03 27.70
C GLN A 26 -14.20 -7.39 28.49
N GLY A 27 -15.43 -7.40 27.94
CA GLY A 27 -16.62 -6.84 28.59
C GLY A 27 -16.82 -5.34 28.37
N HIS A 28 -16.07 -4.72 27.46
CA HIS A 28 -16.25 -3.30 27.13
C HIS A 28 -17.42 -3.09 26.16
N ALA A 29 -18.09 -1.94 26.28
CA ALA A 29 -19.25 -1.56 25.48
C ALA A 29 -18.84 -1.10 24.06
N VAL A 30 -18.39 -2.04 23.23
CA VAL A 30 -17.99 -1.80 21.82
C VAL A 30 -18.71 -2.77 20.91
N LYS A 31 -19.17 -2.28 19.77
CA LYS A 31 -19.77 -3.10 18.70
C LYS A 31 -19.22 -2.65 17.37
N TRP A 32 -19.01 -3.59 16.45
CA TRP A 32 -18.76 -3.28 15.05
C TRP A 32 -19.86 -3.81 14.16
N ASN A 33 -20.13 -3.09 13.08
CA ASN A 33 -21.18 -3.39 12.11
C ASN A 33 -20.60 -3.34 10.68
N LEU A 34 -21.20 -4.11 9.78
CA LEU A 34 -20.89 -4.06 8.35
C LEU A 34 -21.65 -2.92 7.67
N GLY A 35 -20.95 -2.13 6.87
CA GLY A 35 -21.54 -1.05 6.08
C GLY A 35 -20.73 -0.74 4.82
N ASN A 36 -20.88 0.49 4.33
CA ASN A 36 -20.29 0.90 3.04
C ASN A 36 -18.90 1.54 3.22
N SER A 37 -18.61 2.12 4.40
CA SER A 37 -17.36 2.81 4.69
C SER A 37 -16.79 2.40 6.04
N ASN A 38 -15.46 2.45 6.16
CA ASN A 38 -14.79 2.32 7.44
C ASN A 38 -14.91 3.63 8.19
N LEU A 39 -15.59 3.66 9.34
CA LEU A 39 -15.56 4.82 10.22
C LEU A 39 -15.88 4.51 11.69
N VAL A 40 -15.33 5.33 12.58
CA VAL A 40 -15.80 5.49 13.97
C VAL A 40 -15.99 6.97 14.24
N LYS A 41 -17.13 7.35 14.82
CA LYS A 41 -17.45 8.75 15.14
C LYS A 41 -16.95 9.09 16.54
N ALA A 42 -16.20 10.18 16.66
CA ALA A 42 -15.84 10.74 17.95
C ALA A 42 -16.96 11.61 18.52
N ASN A 43 -17.58 12.38 17.65
CA ASN A 43 -18.74 13.22 17.91
C ASN A 43 -19.53 13.42 16.60
N ASN A 44 -20.45 14.37 16.55
CA ASN A 44 -21.27 14.61 15.36
C ASN A 44 -20.49 15.13 14.14
N GLU A 45 -19.28 15.65 14.33
CA GLU A 45 -18.49 16.33 13.29
C GLU A 45 -17.23 15.56 12.91
N ILE A 46 -16.61 14.88 13.87
CA ILE A 46 -15.32 14.21 13.72
C ILE A 46 -15.55 12.70 13.58
N ALA A 47 -15.12 12.16 12.44
CA ALA A 47 -15.09 10.73 12.17
C ALA A 47 -13.69 10.29 11.72
N PHE A 48 -13.21 9.18 12.27
CA PHE A 48 -11.97 8.55 11.85
C PHE A 48 -12.28 7.47 10.82
N THR A 49 -11.61 7.52 9.68
CA THR A 49 -11.89 6.62 8.52
C THR A 49 -10.75 5.67 8.17
N ALA A 50 -9.52 6.02 8.49
CA ALA A 50 -8.35 5.16 8.28
C ALA A 50 -8.29 4.06 9.35
N SER A 51 -7.91 2.82 8.98
CA SER A 51 -7.77 1.69 9.92
C SER A 51 -6.91 2.05 11.13
N SER A 52 -5.75 2.68 10.91
CA SER A 52 -4.84 3.09 11.98
C SER A 52 -5.47 4.11 12.92
N SER A 53 -6.19 5.11 12.40
CA SER A 53 -6.89 6.11 13.22
C SER A 53 -8.07 5.54 14.00
N ILE A 54 -8.85 4.64 13.37
CA ILE A 54 -9.97 3.93 14.01
C ILE A 54 -9.46 3.15 15.21
N VAL A 55 -8.42 2.33 15.00
CA VAL A 55 -7.88 1.46 16.04
C VAL A 55 -7.24 2.27 17.18
N ARG A 56 -6.49 3.34 16.85
CA ARG A 56 -5.95 4.28 17.85
C ARG A 56 -7.05 4.92 18.70
N TYR A 57 -8.10 5.42 18.06
CA TYR A 57 -9.20 6.08 18.76
C TYR A 57 -9.92 5.10 19.68
N VAL A 58 -10.32 3.94 19.15
CA VAL A 58 -11.05 2.92 19.90
C VAL A 58 -10.24 2.44 21.11
N ALA A 59 -8.95 2.10 20.94
CA ALA A 59 -8.13 1.64 22.06
C ALA A 59 -7.93 2.72 23.14
N ARG A 60 -7.83 4.00 22.75
CA ARG A 60 -7.72 5.12 23.70
C ARG A 60 -9.00 5.40 24.47
N CYS A 61 -10.16 5.07 23.93
CA CYS A 61 -11.43 5.14 24.66
C CYS A 61 -11.52 4.12 25.83
N PHE A 62 -10.70 3.07 25.80
CA PHE A 62 -10.68 2.01 26.81
C PHE A 62 -9.27 1.79 27.37
N PRO A 63 -8.71 2.73 28.14
CA PRO A 63 -7.32 2.65 28.63
C PRO A 63 -7.07 1.45 29.56
N THR A 64 -8.11 0.93 30.21
CA THR A 64 -8.04 -0.27 31.06
C THR A 64 -7.74 -1.55 30.27
N SER A 65 -7.99 -1.55 28.96
CA SER A 65 -7.75 -2.71 28.09
C SER A 65 -6.27 -2.96 27.79
N ILE A 66 -5.40 -1.98 28.09
CA ILE A 66 -3.95 -1.95 27.81
C ILE A 66 -3.56 -2.22 26.33
N LEU A 67 -4.52 -2.24 25.40
CA LEU A 67 -4.27 -2.48 23.98
C LEU A 67 -3.41 -1.41 23.31
N TYR A 68 -3.36 -0.21 23.90
CA TYR A 68 -2.49 0.89 23.50
C TYR A 68 -1.20 0.97 24.34
N GLY A 69 -0.78 -0.11 24.99
CA GLY A 69 0.44 -0.16 25.81
C GLY A 69 0.25 0.37 27.23
N ALA A 70 0.92 -0.27 28.18
CA ALA A 70 0.87 0.06 29.60
C ALA A 70 1.68 1.32 29.93
N ASP A 71 2.83 1.50 29.29
CA ASP A 71 3.75 2.62 29.52
C ASP A 71 3.98 3.46 28.26
N VAL A 72 4.73 4.56 28.43
CA VAL A 72 5.02 5.53 27.35
C VAL A 72 5.91 4.93 26.27
N LEU A 73 6.81 4.02 26.63
CA LEU A 73 7.72 3.38 25.68
C LEU A 73 6.95 2.42 24.77
N GLN A 74 6.10 1.57 25.35
CA GLN A 74 5.22 0.67 24.60
C GLN A 74 4.30 1.45 23.65
N ARG A 75 3.79 2.62 24.07
CA ARG A 75 2.99 3.48 23.20
C ARG A 75 3.77 3.96 21.97
N ALA A 76 5.02 4.36 22.16
CA ALA A 76 5.88 4.79 21.07
C ALA A 76 6.23 3.63 20.13
N GLU A 77 6.50 2.44 20.67
CA GLU A 77 6.73 1.22 19.89
C GLU A 77 5.49 0.83 19.08
N ILE A 78 4.30 0.90 19.70
CA ILE A 78 3.04 0.65 19.02
C ILE A 78 2.86 1.60 17.83
N ASP A 79 3.10 2.89 18.02
CA ASP A 79 2.99 3.88 16.94
C ASP A 79 4.02 3.64 15.83
N HIS A 80 5.24 3.21 16.17
CA HIS A 80 6.22 2.76 15.19
C HIS A 80 5.69 1.60 14.34
N TRP A 81 5.13 0.55 14.96
CA TRP A 81 4.63 -0.61 14.24
C TRP A 81 3.39 -0.34 13.40
N LEU A 82 2.53 0.59 13.82
CA LEU A 82 1.42 1.05 12.99
C LEU A 82 1.94 1.72 11.70
N ASN A 83 2.94 2.58 11.82
CA ASN A 83 3.56 3.23 10.65
C ASN A 83 4.33 2.23 9.78
N PHE A 84 4.97 1.25 10.39
CA PHE A 84 5.63 0.17 9.67
C PHE A 84 4.63 -0.70 8.87
N ALA A 85 3.51 -1.08 9.49
CA ALA A 85 2.46 -1.89 8.87
C ALA A 85 1.82 -1.18 7.68
N TYR A 86 1.28 0.02 7.88
CA TYR A 86 0.56 0.75 6.82
C TYR A 86 1.48 1.53 5.88
N GLY A 87 2.75 1.70 6.23
CA GLY A 87 3.77 2.33 5.38
C GLY A 87 4.60 1.29 4.65
N ARG A 88 5.61 0.71 5.32
CA ARG A 88 6.58 -0.17 4.66
C ARG A 88 5.96 -1.45 4.11
N LEU A 89 5.14 -2.14 4.90
CA LEU A 89 4.53 -3.40 4.46
C LEU A 89 3.40 -3.16 3.45
N ALA A 90 2.41 -2.33 3.79
CA ALA A 90 1.26 -2.13 2.91
C ALA A 90 1.62 -1.46 1.57
N CYS A 91 2.62 -0.57 1.54
CA CYS A 91 3.09 0.08 0.32
C CYS A 91 4.24 -0.66 -0.37
N ASN A 92 4.65 -1.84 0.11
CA ASN A 92 5.75 -2.65 -0.44
C ASN A 92 7.10 -1.90 -0.56
N ILE A 93 7.37 -0.94 0.32
CA ILE A 93 8.61 -0.15 0.30
C ILE A 93 9.74 -0.98 0.90
N ASN A 94 10.73 -1.33 0.07
CA ASN A 94 11.81 -2.25 0.41
C ASN A 94 11.26 -3.53 1.07
N TYR A 95 10.29 -4.16 0.40
CA TYR A 95 9.50 -5.27 0.94
C TYR A 95 10.34 -6.40 1.55
N ASN A 96 11.38 -6.87 0.87
CA ASN A 96 12.23 -7.95 1.36
C ASN A 96 12.96 -7.56 2.66
N GLU A 97 13.56 -6.37 2.70
CA GLU A 97 14.21 -5.85 3.91
C GLU A 97 13.21 -5.64 5.05
N ALA A 98 11.97 -5.24 4.73
CA ALA A 98 10.92 -5.04 5.72
C ALA A 98 10.50 -6.37 6.34
N ILE A 99 10.31 -7.42 5.52
CA ILE A 99 9.98 -8.76 6.01
C ILE A 99 11.13 -9.37 6.81
N GLU A 100 12.37 -9.24 6.34
CA GLU A 100 13.55 -9.71 7.08
C GLU A 100 13.69 -8.99 8.43
N TYR A 101 13.49 -7.67 8.45
CA TYR A 101 13.47 -6.88 9.68
C TYR A 101 12.38 -7.36 10.65
N LEU A 102 11.15 -7.56 10.16
CA LEU A 102 10.04 -8.05 10.96
C LEU A 102 10.34 -9.45 11.53
N ASP A 103 10.86 -10.37 10.71
CA ASP A 103 11.19 -11.72 11.17
C ASP A 103 12.28 -11.71 12.25
N LYS A 104 13.31 -10.87 12.08
CA LYS A 104 14.38 -10.68 13.06
C LYS A 104 13.85 -10.16 14.40
N VAL A 105 12.95 -9.17 14.38
CA VAL A 105 12.34 -8.63 15.60
C VAL A 105 11.43 -9.66 16.28
N LEU A 106 10.68 -10.44 15.49
CA LEU A 106 9.79 -11.46 16.03
C LEU A 106 10.53 -12.67 16.58
N ARG A 107 11.82 -12.87 16.27
CA ARG A 107 12.59 -14.03 16.74
C ARG A 107 12.46 -14.27 18.26
N PRO A 108 12.72 -13.30 19.15
CA PRO A 108 12.53 -13.46 20.60
C PRO A 108 11.09 -13.17 21.08
N ALA A 109 10.20 -12.66 20.23
CA ALA A 109 8.96 -12.01 20.67
C ALA A 109 7.70 -12.83 20.36
N THR A 110 6.79 -12.95 21.32
CA THR A 110 5.46 -13.56 21.11
C THR A 110 4.46 -12.57 20.52
N TYR A 111 4.47 -11.34 21.05
CA TYR A 111 3.76 -10.17 20.53
C TYR A 111 4.78 -9.14 20.06
N ILE A 112 4.40 -8.25 19.15
CA ILE A 112 5.33 -7.28 18.58
C ILE A 112 5.75 -6.19 19.58
N VAL A 113 4.90 -5.90 20.57
CA VAL A 113 5.19 -4.98 21.68
C VAL A 113 4.84 -5.63 23.00
N GLY A 114 5.78 -5.66 23.93
CA GLY A 114 5.58 -6.18 25.29
C GLY A 114 5.21 -7.67 25.32
N THR A 115 4.38 -8.04 26.30
CA THR A 115 4.00 -9.44 26.58
C THR A 115 2.51 -9.73 26.36
N SER A 116 1.75 -8.79 25.82
CA SER A 116 0.31 -8.87 25.63
C SER A 116 -0.11 -8.37 24.26
N LEU A 117 -1.26 -8.83 23.79
CA LEU A 117 -1.85 -8.34 22.54
C LEU A 117 -2.03 -6.82 22.58
N SER A 118 -1.53 -6.15 21.55
CA SER A 118 -1.65 -4.71 21.35
C SER A 118 -2.29 -4.40 20.01
N ILE A 119 -2.66 -3.14 19.81
CA ILE A 119 -3.15 -2.70 18.50
C ILE A 119 -2.11 -2.81 17.38
N ALA A 120 -0.81 -2.82 17.71
CA ALA A 120 0.24 -3.02 16.73
C ALA A 120 0.15 -4.43 16.14
N ASP A 121 -0.17 -5.41 16.98
CA ASP A 121 -0.37 -6.78 16.52
C ASP A 121 -1.57 -6.90 15.58
N LEU A 122 -2.67 -6.22 15.92
CA LEU A 122 -3.89 -6.19 15.11
C LEU A 122 -3.64 -5.57 13.73
N CYS A 123 -2.94 -4.43 13.69
CA CYS A 123 -2.63 -3.73 12.44
C CYS A 123 -1.63 -4.50 11.58
N LEU A 124 -0.60 -5.11 12.17
CA LEU A 124 0.31 -5.99 11.44
C LEU A 124 -0.44 -7.20 10.88
N TRP A 125 -1.28 -7.84 11.69
CA TRP A 125 -2.08 -8.97 11.24
C TRP A 125 -3.01 -8.61 10.08
N GLU A 126 -3.67 -7.43 10.10
CA GLU A 126 -4.50 -6.96 8.99
C GLU A 126 -3.71 -6.95 7.68
N ILE A 127 -2.50 -6.37 7.68
CA ILE A 127 -1.67 -6.30 6.47
C ILE A 127 -1.17 -7.68 6.04
N LEU A 128 -0.74 -8.51 6.99
CA LEU A 128 -0.31 -9.89 6.70
C LEU A 128 -1.46 -10.70 6.10
N HIS A 129 -2.69 -10.56 6.62
CA HIS A 129 -3.87 -11.32 6.22
C HIS A 129 -4.46 -10.86 4.88
N SER A 130 -4.50 -9.55 4.66
CA SER A 130 -5.10 -8.92 3.47
C SER A 130 -4.17 -8.87 2.26
N SER A 131 -2.85 -9.01 2.43
CA SER A 131 -1.91 -9.00 1.31
C SER A 131 -1.79 -10.38 0.67
N SER A 132 -2.14 -10.50 -0.61
CA SER A 132 -1.97 -11.73 -1.38
C SER A 132 -0.51 -12.14 -1.50
N GLN A 133 0.39 -11.19 -1.75
CA GLN A 133 1.83 -11.42 -1.85
C GLN A 133 2.40 -12.01 -0.56
N ILE A 134 2.01 -11.46 0.60
CA ILE A 134 2.45 -11.97 1.90
C ILE A 134 1.87 -13.36 2.15
N GLN A 135 0.59 -13.59 1.87
CA GLN A 135 -0.01 -14.91 2.05
C GLN A 135 0.65 -15.98 1.15
N THR A 136 1.02 -15.64 -0.08
CA THR A 136 1.80 -16.54 -0.96
C THR A 136 3.19 -16.81 -0.38
N LEU A 137 3.87 -15.79 0.15
CA LEU A 137 5.16 -15.96 0.81
C LEU A 137 5.07 -16.87 2.04
N LEU A 138 4.04 -16.68 2.88
CA LEU A 138 3.81 -17.49 4.08
C LEU A 138 3.44 -18.95 3.77
N ALA A 139 2.91 -19.22 2.57
CA ALA A 139 2.64 -20.58 2.09
C ALA A 139 3.84 -21.22 1.38
N SER A 140 4.87 -20.45 1.05
CA SER A 140 6.06 -20.95 0.35
C SER A 140 7.02 -21.68 1.29
N SER A 141 7.96 -22.45 0.73
CA SER A 141 9.02 -23.12 1.49
C SER A 141 10.02 -22.16 2.12
N ASP A 142 10.12 -20.93 1.60
CA ASP A 142 11.02 -19.87 2.06
C ASP A 142 10.29 -18.88 2.99
N ALA A 143 9.21 -19.33 3.63
CA ALA A 143 8.44 -18.50 4.54
C ALA A 143 9.31 -18.07 5.75
N PRO A 144 9.34 -16.78 6.10
CA PRO A 144 10.01 -16.32 7.30
C PRO A 144 9.39 -16.99 8.54
N THR A 145 10.19 -17.79 9.24
CA THR A 145 9.69 -18.73 10.25
C THR A 145 8.99 -18.03 11.40
N ASN A 146 9.52 -16.89 11.86
CA ASN A 146 8.98 -16.17 13.00
C ASN A 146 7.73 -15.37 12.61
N VAL A 147 7.70 -14.79 11.40
CA VAL A 147 6.50 -14.14 10.85
C VAL A 147 5.36 -15.15 10.68
N ALA A 148 5.65 -16.31 10.09
CA ALA A 148 4.64 -17.37 9.90
C ALA A 148 4.10 -17.89 11.25
N ARG A 149 5.00 -18.16 12.21
CA ARG A 149 4.62 -18.54 13.59
C ARG A 149 3.71 -17.48 14.22
N TYR A 150 4.11 -16.22 14.14
CA TYR A 150 3.39 -15.09 14.71
C TYR A 150 2.00 -14.91 14.07
N TYR A 151 1.91 -14.93 12.74
CA TYR A 151 0.64 -14.83 12.03
C TYR A 151 -0.32 -15.98 12.41
N ASN A 152 0.17 -17.22 12.44
CA ASN A 152 -0.63 -18.38 12.82
C ASN A 152 -1.09 -18.31 14.28
N PHE A 153 -0.20 -17.87 15.18
CA PHE A 153 -0.51 -17.66 16.58
C PHE A 153 -1.66 -16.66 16.79
N LEU A 154 -1.60 -15.49 16.12
CA LEU A 154 -2.67 -14.50 16.20
C LEU A 154 -3.98 -15.01 15.60
N THR A 155 -3.90 -15.63 14.42
CA THR A 155 -5.07 -16.17 13.70
C THR A 155 -5.81 -17.24 14.49
N ALA A 156 -5.11 -18.01 15.34
CA ALA A 156 -5.69 -19.06 16.17
C ALA A 156 -6.48 -18.53 17.38
N GLN A 157 -6.39 -17.24 17.70
CA GLN A 157 -7.08 -16.68 18.86
C GLN A 157 -8.60 -16.60 18.64
N LYS A 158 -9.37 -16.78 19.73
CA LYS A 158 -10.85 -16.80 19.68
C LYS A 158 -11.45 -15.53 19.09
N SER A 159 -10.90 -14.36 19.40
CA SER A 159 -11.37 -13.07 18.89
C SER A 159 -11.15 -12.87 17.38
N PHE A 160 -10.25 -13.65 16.77
CA PHE A 160 -9.95 -13.57 15.34
C PHE A 160 -10.88 -14.47 14.51
N ALA A 161 -11.40 -15.54 15.09
CA ALA A 161 -12.24 -16.51 14.38
C ALA A 161 -13.48 -15.89 13.69
N PRO A 162 -14.27 -14.99 14.31
CA PRO A 162 -15.40 -14.34 13.64
C PRO A 162 -14.99 -13.49 12.45
N ILE A 163 -13.83 -12.83 12.54
CA ILE A 163 -13.30 -11.97 11.49
C ILE A 163 -12.78 -12.80 10.34
N VAL A 164 -11.96 -13.83 10.61
CA VAL A 164 -11.42 -14.75 9.59
C VAL A 164 -12.54 -15.52 8.87
N ALA A 165 -13.61 -15.89 9.58
CA ALA A 165 -14.76 -16.55 8.97
C ALA A 165 -15.52 -15.62 8.00
N LYS A 166 -15.66 -14.33 8.35
CA LYS A 166 -16.34 -13.33 7.51
C LYS A 166 -15.45 -12.80 6.38
N PHE A 167 -14.15 -12.69 6.64
CA PHE A 167 -13.13 -12.15 5.75
C PHE A 167 -11.98 -13.16 5.68
N PRO A 168 -12.03 -14.14 4.76
CA PRO A 168 -10.94 -15.09 4.61
C PRO A 168 -9.68 -14.42 4.07
N ALA A 169 -8.53 -15.04 4.32
CA ALA A 169 -7.24 -14.55 3.86
C ALA A 169 -7.24 -14.31 2.34
N ALA A 170 -6.47 -13.32 1.89
CA ALA A 170 -6.41 -12.93 0.49
C ALA A 170 -6.01 -14.07 -0.48
N ALA A 171 -5.29 -15.09 0.01
CA ALA A 171 -4.97 -16.29 -0.77
C ALA A 171 -6.14 -17.28 -0.94
N LYS A 172 -7.19 -17.21 -0.09
CA LYS A 172 -8.39 -18.07 -0.13
C LYS A 172 -9.60 -17.41 -0.79
N SER A 173 -9.62 -16.08 -0.92
CA SER A 173 -10.59 -15.39 -1.77
C SER A 173 -10.31 -15.73 -3.24
N LYS A 174 -11.27 -16.41 -3.90
CA LYS A 174 -11.23 -16.70 -5.34
C LYS A 174 -10.78 -15.47 -6.13
N GLU A 175 -9.82 -15.73 -7.02
CA GLU A 175 -9.34 -14.88 -8.11
C GLU A 175 -10.29 -13.72 -8.47
N VAL A 176 -9.94 -12.51 -8.02
CA VAL A 176 -9.87 -11.44 -9.03
C VAL A 176 -8.64 -11.81 -9.85
N LYS A 177 -8.82 -12.03 -11.15
CA LYS A 177 -7.72 -12.28 -12.09
C LYS A 177 -6.77 -11.08 -12.10
N THR A 178 -5.84 -11.06 -11.16
CA THR A 178 -4.56 -10.39 -11.31
C THR A 178 -3.61 -11.46 -11.76
N ARG A 179 -3.26 -11.43 -13.05
CA ARG A 179 -2.33 -12.37 -13.68
C ARG A 179 -1.07 -12.48 -12.82
N SER A 180 -0.72 -13.72 -12.51
CA SER A 180 0.56 -14.12 -11.94
C SER A 180 1.72 -13.46 -12.68
N SER A 181 2.53 -12.71 -11.94
CA SER A 181 3.90 -12.38 -12.31
C SER A 181 4.80 -13.51 -11.82
N ASP A 182 4.91 -14.55 -12.66
CA ASP A 182 6.24 -15.09 -12.95
C ASP A 182 7.13 -13.91 -13.37
N THR A 183 8.40 -13.96 -13.01
CA THR A 183 9.46 -13.04 -13.40
C THR A 183 9.67 -13.00 -14.92
N THR A 184 8.72 -12.36 -15.59
CA THR A 184 8.81 -11.74 -16.90
C THR A 184 7.81 -10.59 -16.83
N PHE A 185 8.29 -9.36 -16.90
CA PHE A 185 7.50 -8.12 -16.89
C PHE A 185 6.19 -8.28 -17.70
N LYS A 186 5.06 -8.57 -17.05
CA LYS A 186 3.74 -8.55 -17.69
C LYS A 186 3.24 -7.11 -17.63
N LYS A 187 3.29 -6.48 -18.79
CA LYS A 187 2.71 -5.17 -19.10
C LYS A 187 1.23 -5.14 -18.68
N ASP A 188 0.87 -4.15 -17.86
CA ASP A 188 -0.51 -3.76 -17.61
C ASP A 188 -1.09 -3.19 -18.90
N GLU A 189 -1.67 -4.06 -19.72
CA GLU A 189 -2.43 -3.67 -20.90
C GLU A 189 -3.83 -3.26 -20.48
N GLY A 190 -3.97 -1.99 -20.07
CA GLY A 190 -5.13 -1.25 -20.54
C GLY A 190 -5.23 -1.42 -22.05
N LYS A 191 -6.43 -1.45 -22.65
CA LYS A 191 -6.58 -1.54 -24.12
C LYS A 191 -5.83 -0.38 -24.77
N PHE A 192 -4.56 -0.60 -25.07
CA PHE A 192 -3.71 0.31 -25.79
C PHE A 192 -4.20 0.25 -27.23
N VAL A 193 -4.32 1.41 -27.85
CA VAL A 193 -4.76 1.51 -29.23
C VAL A 193 -3.67 0.85 -30.08
N ASP A 194 -4.04 -0.18 -30.84
CA ASP A 194 -3.18 -0.75 -31.86
C ASP A 194 -2.84 0.34 -32.88
N LEU A 195 -1.57 0.47 -33.24
CA LEU A 195 -1.12 1.42 -34.24
C LEU A 195 -1.22 0.76 -35.63
N PRO A 196 -2.24 1.05 -36.44
CA PRO A 196 -2.38 0.42 -37.76
C PRO A 196 -1.20 0.83 -38.65
N GLY A 197 -0.50 -0.17 -39.21
CA GLY A 197 0.68 0.04 -40.04
C GLY A 197 2.00 0.25 -39.28
N ALA A 198 2.02 0.07 -37.96
CA ALA A 198 3.26 0.13 -37.20
C ALA A 198 4.15 -1.09 -37.48
N GLU A 199 5.35 -0.82 -37.99
CA GLU A 199 6.39 -1.84 -38.18
C GLU A 199 7.36 -1.87 -37.00
N MET A 200 7.79 -3.07 -36.62
CA MET A 200 8.77 -3.29 -35.55
C MET A 200 10.09 -2.58 -35.88
N GLY A 201 10.60 -1.77 -34.95
CA GLY A 201 11.83 -0.98 -35.11
C GLY A 201 11.65 0.37 -35.80
N LYS A 202 10.47 0.68 -36.38
CA LYS A 202 10.22 1.94 -37.11
C LYS A 202 9.34 2.93 -36.37
N VAL A 203 8.73 2.53 -35.26
CA VAL A 203 7.87 3.42 -34.47
C VAL A 203 8.72 4.48 -33.76
N VAL A 204 8.37 5.76 -33.96
CA VAL A 204 8.97 6.88 -33.26
C VAL A 204 7.88 7.60 -32.47
N VAL A 205 8.02 7.61 -31.15
CA VAL A 205 7.13 8.33 -30.24
C VAL A 205 7.81 9.59 -29.74
N ARG A 206 7.03 10.65 -29.59
CA ARG A 206 7.52 11.95 -29.12
C ARG A 206 6.86 12.33 -27.81
N PHE A 207 7.67 12.81 -26.88
CA PHE A 207 7.17 13.49 -25.68
C PHE A 207 7.56 14.97 -25.80
N PRO A 208 6.58 15.88 -25.93
CA PRO A 208 6.83 17.31 -25.97
C PRO A 208 6.65 17.95 -24.58
N PRO A 209 7.69 18.04 -23.74
CA PRO A 209 7.61 18.86 -22.54
C PRO A 209 7.68 20.35 -22.92
N GLU A 210 6.78 21.15 -22.34
CA GLU A 210 6.91 22.60 -22.35
C GLU A 210 7.85 23.02 -21.22
N ALA A 211 8.91 23.78 -21.52
CA ALA A 211 9.86 24.30 -20.53
C ALA A 211 9.32 25.54 -19.77
N SER A 212 8.00 25.62 -19.62
CA SER A 212 7.27 26.72 -18.97
C SER A 212 6.84 26.39 -17.54
N GLY A 213 7.05 25.15 -17.07
CA GLY A 213 6.70 24.70 -15.72
C GLY A 213 7.15 23.26 -15.39
N TYR A 214 6.87 22.79 -14.16
CA TYR A 214 7.27 21.46 -13.69
C TYR A 214 6.35 20.33 -14.19
N LEU A 215 6.89 19.10 -14.26
CA LEU A 215 6.09 17.93 -14.58
C LEU A 215 5.07 17.66 -13.47
N HIS A 216 3.90 17.17 -13.87
CA HIS A 216 2.85 16.72 -12.97
C HIS A 216 2.41 15.31 -13.35
N VAL A 217 1.53 14.68 -12.57
CA VAL A 217 1.09 13.29 -12.79
C VAL A 217 0.58 13.03 -14.23
N GLY A 218 -0.14 13.98 -14.83
CA GLY A 218 -0.53 13.90 -16.25
C GLY A 218 0.64 13.78 -17.23
N HIS A 219 1.72 14.56 -17.04
CA HIS A 219 2.94 14.47 -17.84
C HIS A 219 3.64 13.13 -17.65
N ALA A 220 3.73 12.65 -16.40
CA ALA A 220 4.31 11.35 -16.10
C ALA A 220 3.54 10.22 -16.82
N LYS A 221 2.20 10.28 -16.82
CA LYS A 221 1.36 9.31 -17.54
C LYS A 221 1.64 9.29 -19.05
N ALA A 222 1.74 10.47 -19.68
CA ALA A 222 2.03 10.57 -21.11
C ALA A 222 3.45 10.08 -21.44
N ALA A 223 4.45 10.40 -20.61
CA ALA A 223 5.82 9.95 -20.80
C ALA A 223 5.95 8.42 -20.66
N LEU A 224 5.31 7.83 -19.64
CA LEU A 224 5.27 6.37 -19.43
C LEU A 224 4.54 5.64 -20.57
N LEU A 225 3.46 6.23 -21.09
CA LEU A 225 2.74 5.67 -22.24
C LEU A 225 3.60 5.66 -23.50
N ASN A 226 4.33 6.75 -23.76
CA ASN A 226 5.24 6.80 -24.90
C ASN A 226 6.35 5.75 -24.74
N GLN A 227 6.95 5.63 -23.55
CA GLN A 227 7.92 4.57 -23.28
C GLN A 227 7.35 3.17 -23.54
N TYR A 228 6.11 2.93 -23.13
CA TYR A 228 5.43 1.66 -23.37
C TYR A 228 5.39 1.30 -24.87
N TYR A 229 5.00 2.26 -25.73
CA TYR A 229 4.97 2.07 -27.19
C TYR A 229 6.37 1.88 -27.78
N ARG A 230 7.37 2.63 -27.31
CA ARG A 230 8.78 2.41 -27.65
C ARG A 230 9.18 0.96 -27.38
N ASP A 231 8.85 0.44 -26.19
CA ASP A 231 9.24 -0.91 -25.78
C ASP A 231 8.46 -2.01 -26.50
N CYS A 232 7.17 -1.79 -26.80
CA CYS A 232 6.36 -2.72 -27.59
C CYS A 232 6.88 -2.89 -29.01
N PHE A 233 7.21 -1.77 -29.66
CA PHE A 233 7.55 -1.75 -31.07
C PHE A 233 9.06 -1.68 -31.32
N LYS A 234 9.90 -1.86 -30.29
CA LYS A 234 11.36 -1.64 -30.35
C LYS A 234 11.72 -0.31 -31.04
N GLY A 235 10.89 0.70 -30.80
CA GLY A 235 10.92 2.00 -31.45
C GLY A 235 11.86 2.98 -30.75
N GLN A 236 11.72 4.25 -31.10
CA GLN A 236 12.53 5.35 -30.54
C GLN A 236 11.64 6.31 -29.76
N LEU A 237 12.14 6.79 -28.61
CA LEU A 237 11.51 7.87 -27.84
C LEU A 237 12.35 9.13 -27.95
N ILE A 238 11.75 10.18 -28.53
CA ILE A 238 12.37 11.48 -28.71
C ILE A 238 11.76 12.47 -27.72
N MET A 239 12.62 13.17 -26.99
CA MET A 239 12.25 14.33 -26.19
C MET A 239 12.35 15.57 -27.07
N ARG A 240 11.24 16.26 -27.29
CA ARG A 240 11.20 17.47 -28.12
C ARG A 240 10.77 18.64 -27.25
N PHE A 241 11.70 19.50 -26.87
CA PHE A 241 11.34 20.71 -26.15
C PHE A 241 10.63 21.65 -27.13
N ASP A 242 9.37 21.98 -26.83
CA ASP A 242 8.51 22.77 -27.70
C ASP A 242 8.70 24.26 -27.39
N ASP A 243 9.70 24.87 -28.02
CA ASP A 243 10.08 26.28 -27.86
C ASP A 243 9.17 27.18 -28.72
N THR A 244 7.94 27.34 -28.26
CA THR A 244 6.95 28.21 -28.94
C THR A 244 6.86 29.60 -28.30
N ASN A 245 7.51 29.84 -27.15
CA ASN A 245 7.47 31.12 -26.46
C ASN A 245 8.75 31.44 -25.64
N PRO A 246 9.74 32.12 -26.25
CA PRO A 246 11.04 32.41 -25.64
C PRO A 246 10.99 33.23 -24.33
N ALA A 247 9.88 33.93 -24.05
CA ALA A 247 9.73 34.76 -22.87
C ALA A 247 9.27 34.00 -21.61
N LYS A 248 8.79 32.76 -21.77
CA LYS A 248 8.31 31.91 -20.66
C LYS A 248 9.22 30.72 -20.36
N GLU A 249 10.29 30.54 -21.12
CA GLU A 249 11.22 29.44 -20.91
C GLU A 249 12.33 29.82 -19.93
N ASN A 250 12.63 28.88 -19.02
CA ASN A 250 13.79 28.96 -18.16
C ASN A 250 14.59 27.65 -18.29
N ALA A 251 15.90 27.75 -18.53
CA ALA A 251 16.81 26.61 -18.59
C ALA A 251 16.76 25.73 -17.33
N GLU A 252 16.34 26.31 -16.20
CA GLU A 252 16.08 25.60 -14.95
C GLU A 252 14.95 24.57 -15.09
N PHE A 253 13.84 24.92 -15.73
CA PHE A 253 12.73 23.97 -15.95
C PHE A 253 13.14 22.84 -16.88
N GLU A 254 13.91 23.15 -17.94
CA GLU A 254 14.46 22.12 -18.84
C GLU A 254 15.29 21.09 -18.06
N LYS A 255 16.16 21.56 -17.16
CA LYS A 255 17.00 20.69 -16.33
C LYS A 255 16.17 19.81 -15.39
N VAL A 256 15.21 20.41 -14.67
CA VAL A 256 14.36 19.67 -13.71
C VAL A 256 13.49 18.64 -14.43
N ILE A 257 12.91 18.99 -15.57
CA ILE A 257 12.13 18.05 -16.40
C ILE A 257 13.00 16.85 -16.83
N LEU A 258 14.26 17.08 -17.22
CA LEU A 258 15.16 16.00 -17.60
C LEU A 258 15.54 15.09 -16.41
N GLU A 259 15.68 15.66 -15.21
CA GLU A 259 15.92 14.94 -13.96
C GLU A 259 14.69 14.10 -13.55
N ASP A 260 13.49 14.67 -13.62
CA ASP A 260 12.23 13.96 -13.32
C ASP A 260 12.00 12.77 -14.28
N ILE A 261 12.24 12.97 -15.58
CA ILE A 261 12.15 11.90 -16.60
C ILE A 261 13.16 10.78 -16.31
N ALA A 262 14.37 11.14 -15.87
CA ALA A 262 15.38 10.16 -15.47
C ALA A 262 14.98 9.41 -14.19
N MET A 263 14.40 10.12 -13.22
CA MET A 263 13.87 9.54 -11.97
C MET A 263 12.73 8.55 -12.23
N LEU A 264 11.89 8.82 -13.23
CA LEU A 264 10.83 7.91 -13.70
C LEU A 264 11.37 6.70 -14.49
N GLY A 265 12.69 6.59 -14.68
CA GLY A 265 13.33 5.46 -15.39
C GLY A 265 13.14 5.50 -16.91
N ILE A 266 12.79 6.66 -17.48
CA ILE A 266 12.45 6.80 -18.89
C ILE A 266 13.71 7.03 -19.73
N LYS A 267 14.10 6.04 -20.52
CA LYS A 267 15.25 6.13 -21.43
C LYS A 267 14.93 6.89 -22.73
N ARG A 268 15.44 8.11 -22.88
CA ARG A 268 15.38 8.88 -24.13
C ARG A 268 16.50 8.48 -25.08
N GLN A 269 16.24 8.46 -26.39
CA GLN A 269 17.26 8.16 -27.39
C GLN A 269 17.95 9.42 -27.92
N SER A 270 17.19 10.50 -28.07
CA SER A 270 17.72 11.79 -28.50
C SER A 270 16.87 12.93 -27.93
N GLN A 271 17.50 14.10 -27.83
CA GLN A 271 16.88 15.37 -27.45
C GLN A 271 16.92 16.30 -28.67
N LEU A 272 15.76 16.81 -29.07
CA LEU A 272 15.64 17.82 -30.12
C LEU A 272 15.11 19.10 -29.50
N LYS A 273 15.79 20.21 -29.76
CA LYS A 273 15.34 21.56 -29.45
C LYS A 273 15.07 22.27 -30.77
N LEU A 274 13.87 22.84 -30.92
CA LEU A 274 13.61 23.80 -32.00
C LEU A 274 14.31 25.10 -31.60
N LEU A 275 15.10 25.66 -32.51
CA LEU A 275 15.64 27.02 -32.44
C LEU A 275 14.81 27.93 -33.33
#